data_AF-A0A9W3DJR6-F1
#
_entry.id   AF-A0A9W3DJR6-F1
#
_cell.length_a   1.000
_cell.length_b   1.000
_cell.length_c   1.000
_cell.angle_alpha   90.00
_cell.angle_beta   90.00
_cell.angle_gamma   90.00
#
_symmetry.space_group_name_H-M   'P 1'
#
loop_
_entity.id
_entity.type
_entity.pdbx_description
1 polymer ?
#
loop_
_entity_poly.entity_id
_entity_poly.type
_entity_poly.pdbx_seq_one_letter_code
_entity_poly.pdbx_strand_id
1 'polypeptide(L)'
;MTSSSTSSSRFPRISTHGVHIRCWCGEGITNFGSSTAENRYRRFYRCQIAKDRKSENHLFKWIDEALLDEIQTVDAKHERVAQGLKKFEERVIENVKSEIARIEDEMTEKLKEKVKLEIEKGMKHKLKIATVAMVVVGAVVGIWNSLAV
;
A
#
# COMPACT_ATOMS: atom_id res chain seq x y z
N MET A 1 2.96 56.84 27.52
CA MET A 1 4.20 56.35 26.89
C MET A 1 3.92 54.96 26.37
N THR A 2 3.83 54.78 25.06
CA THR A 2 3.46 53.51 24.41
C THR A 2 4.66 52.57 24.38
N SER A 3 4.55 51.45 25.09
CA SER A 3 5.51 50.35 25.08
C SER A 3 5.26 49.46 23.85
N SER A 4 6.18 49.48 22.90
CA SER A 4 6.11 48.61 21.72
C SER A 4 6.54 47.20 22.07
N SER A 5 5.64 46.25 21.81
CA SER A 5 5.81 44.81 21.98
C SER A 5 6.81 44.24 20.98
N THR A 6 7.90 43.64 21.46
CA THR A 6 8.84 42.89 20.61
C THR A 6 8.23 41.51 20.30
N SER A 7 7.80 41.36 19.05
CA SER A 7 7.16 40.18 18.49
C SER A 7 8.06 38.94 18.51
N SER A 8 7.50 37.81 18.95
CA SER A 8 8.13 36.50 18.99
C SER A 8 8.44 35.94 17.59
N SER A 9 9.70 35.75 17.25
CA SER A 9 10.12 34.86 16.16
C SER A 9 10.30 33.45 16.71
N ARG A 10 9.20 32.68 16.79
CA ARG A 10 9.26 31.22 16.97
C ARG A 10 9.94 30.63 15.73
N PHE A 11 11.23 30.33 15.85
CA PHE A 11 11.94 29.58 14.81
C PHE A 11 11.26 28.22 14.62
N PRO A 12 10.94 27.80 13.38
CA PRO A 12 10.44 26.45 13.13
C PRO A 12 11.48 25.46 13.63
N ARG A 13 11.02 24.39 14.30
CA ARG A 13 11.86 23.27 14.75
C ARG A 13 12.81 22.86 13.61
N ILE A 14 14.07 23.22 13.76
CA ILE A 14 15.15 22.95 12.81
C ILE A 14 15.14 21.44 12.58
N SER A 15 14.80 21.01 11.36
CA SER A 15 15.01 19.61 10.95
C SER A 15 16.47 19.26 11.26
N THR A 16 16.69 18.21 12.03
CA THR A 16 18.01 17.76 12.47
C THR A 16 18.83 17.12 11.35
N HIS A 17 18.29 17.04 10.13
CA HIS A 17 18.90 16.35 8.99
C HIS A 17 19.08 17.31 7.80
N GLY A 18 20.27 17.27 7.21
CA GLY A 18 20.67 18.11 6.07
C GLY A 18 21.15 19.53 6.43
N VAL A 19 21.51 20.32 5.42
CA VAL A 19 21.80 21.75 5.55
C VAL A 19 20.63 22.55 5.02
N HIS A 20 20.09 23.45 5.86
CA HIS A 20 18.99 24.32 5.51
C HIS A 20 19.38 25.32 4.42
N ILE A 21 18.40 25.80 3.63
CA ILE A 21 18.63 26.83 2.59
C ILE A 21 18.91 28.21 3.21
N ARG A 22 18.36 28.46 4.41
CA ARG A 22 18.54 29.70 5.18
C ARG A 22 19.13 29.41 6.55
N CYS A 23 19.98 30.31 7.01
CA CYS A 23 20.51 30.30 8.36
C CYS A 23 19.42 30.70 9.37
N TRP A 24 19.63 30.37 10.64
CA TRP A 24 18.75 30.79 11.75
C TRP A 24 18.65 32.32 11.88
N CYS A 25 19.57 33.09 11.31
CA CYS A 25 19.48 34.55 11.25
C CYS A 25 18.60 35.09 10.10
N GLY A 26 18.04 34.21 9.26
CA GLY A 26 17.20 34.55 8.10
C GLY A 26 17.97 34.70 6.77
N GLU A 27 19.29 34.83 6.83
CA GLU A 27 20.14 35.02 5.67
C GLU A 27 20.39 33.72 4.89
N GLY A 28 20.75 33.82 3.60
CA GLY A 28 21.12 32.69 2.77
C GLY A 28 22.36 31.94 3.27
N ILE A 29 22.36 30.63 3.05
CA ILE A 29 23.55 29.78 3.20
C ILE A 29 24.19 29.60 1.82
N THR A 30 25.50 29.76 1.72
CA THR A 30 26.26 29.53 0.48
C THR A 30 27.47 28.65 0.74
N ASN A 31 28.10 28.18 -0.33
CA ASN A 31 29.28 27.32 -0.23
C ASN A 31 30.57 28.11 -0.45
N PHE A 32 31.61 27.74 0.29
CA PHE A 32 32.94 28.33 0.22
C PHE A 32 34.02 27.25 0.16
N GLY A 33 35.18 27.59 -0.40
CA GLY A 33 36.37 26.74 -0.35
C GLY A 33 37.23 27.09 0.87
N SER A 34 37.74 26.06 1.54
CA SER A 34 38.68 26.21 2.64
C SER A 34 40.08 26.52 2.11
N SER A 35 40.69 27.54 2.70
CA SER A 35 42.06 28.00 2.42
C SER A 35 43.08 27.52 3.46
N THR A 36 42.64 26.77 4.48
CA THR A 36 43.55 26.28 5.53
C THR A 36 44.50 25.23 4.97
N ALA A 37 45.72 25.14 5.52
CA ALA A 37 46.75 24.22 5.02
C ALA A 37 46.31 22.75 5.10
N GLU A 38 45.59 22.38 6.15
CA GLU A 38 45.10 21.02 6.40
C GLU A 38 43.89 20.65 5.54
N ASN A 39 43.00 21.62 5.24
CA ASN A 39 41.77 21.37 4.51
C ASN A 39 41.72 22.18 3.20
N ARG A 40 42.85 22.25 2.47
CA ARG A 40 42.89 23.00 1.20
C ARG A 40 41.86 22.45 0.22
N TYR A 41 41.14 23.35 -0.45
CA TYR A 41 40.11 23.05 -1.45
C TYR A 41 38.85 22.33 -0.93
N ARG A 42 38.82 21.88 0.32
CA ARG A 42 37.61 21.29 0.91
C ARG A 42 36.50 22.34 0.98
N ARG A 43 35.28 22.00 0.60
CA ARG A 43 34.16 22.94 0.53
C ARG A 43 33.24 22.81 1.73
N PHE A 44 32.71 23.93 2.22
CA PHE A 44 31.78 23.98 3.33
C PHE A 44 30.62 24.94 3.07
N TYR A 45 29.47 24.66 3.69
CA TYR A 45 28.34 25.56 3.80
C TYR A 45 28.57 26.56 4.93
N ARG A 46 28.28 27.85 4.69
CA ARG A 46 28.29 28.89 5.72
C ARG A 46 27.25 29.97 5.44
N CYS A 47 26.73 30.57 6.51
CA CYS A 47 25.89 31.77 6.45
C CYS A 47 26.64 32.94 5.79
N GLN A 48 25.98 33.71 4.92
CA GLN A 48 26.61 34.87 4.26
C GLN A 48 27.03 35.96 5.25
N ILE A 49 26.19 36.33 6.22
CA ILE A 49 26.54 37.35 7.25
C ILE A 49 27.73 36.91 8.09
N ALA A 50 27.86 35.62 8.39
CA ALA A 50 28.97 35.12 9.21
C ALA A 50 30.32 35.18 8.50
N LYS A 51 30.34 35.38 7.19
CA LYS A 51 31.57 35.71 6.46
C LYS A 51 32.00 37.14 6.75
N ASP A 52 31.04 38.06 6.76
CA ASP A 52 31.29 39.49 6.92
C ASP A 52 31.53 39.86 8.40
N ARG A 53 30.84 39.17 9.31
CA ARG A 53 30.91 39.37 10.76
C ARG A 53 31.52 38.16 11.43
N LYS A 54 32.85 38.18 11.59
CA LYS A 54 33.62 37.09 12.22
C LYS A 54 33.28 36.84 13.70
N SER A 55 32.61 37.80 14.36
CA SER A 55 32.20 37.70 15.77
C SER A 55 30.95 36.86 15.99
N GLU A 56 30.18 36.57 14.95
CA GLU A 56 28.92 35.83 15.08
C GLU A 56 29.12 34.36 14.65
N ASN A 57 28.78 33.43 15.55
CA ASN A 57 28.83 31.99 15.27
C ASN A 57 27.53 31.53 14.60
N HIS A 58 27.52 31.50 13.26
CA HIS A 58 26.42 30.95 12.47
C HIS A 58 26.74 29.56 11.94
N LEU A 59 25.82 29.00 11.15
CA LEU A 59 25.99 27.71 10.49
C LEU A 59 27.33 27.60 9.76
N PHE A 60 28.06 26.54 10.09
CA PHE A 60 29.23 26.02 9.38
C PHE A 60 29.07 24.50 9.31
N LYS A 61 29.20 23.92 8.11
CA LYS A 61 29.21 22.47 7.93
C LYS A 61 29.94 22.08 6.66
N TRP A 62 30.76 21.03 6.71
CA TRP A 62 31.42 20.54 5.50
C TRP A 62 30.41 19.91 4.52
N ILE A 63 30.63 20.09 3.22
CA ILE A 63 29.69 19.62 2.20
C ILE A 63 29.64 18.09 2.17
N ASP A 64 30.79 17.43 2.25
CA ASP A 64 30.88 15.96 2.30
C ASP A 64 30.10 15.37 3.48
N GLU A 65 30.27 15.92 4.68
CA GLU A 65 29.52 15.54 5.88
C GLU A 65 28.01 15.81 5.72
N ALA A 66 27.64 16.95 5.15
CA ALA A 66 26.23 17.27 4.88
C ALA A 66 25.58 16.29 3.90
N LEU A 67 26.30 15.90 2.83
CA LEU A 67 25.83 14.93 1.85
C LEU A 67 25.72 13.53 2.45
N LEU A 68 26.69 13.11 3.27
CA LEU A 68 26.64 11.82 3.98
C LEU A 68 25.40 11.72 4.88
N ASP A 69 25.09 12.78 5.64
CA ASP A 69 23.89 12.81 6.48
C ASP A 69 22.59 12.74 5.66
N GLU A 70 22.56 13.39 4.48
CA GLU A 70 21.42 13.33 3.58
C GLU A 70 21.25 11.92 2.99
N ILE A 71 22.34 11.28 2.56
CA ILE A 71 22.34 9.90 2.08
C ILE A 71 21.81 8.95 3.16
N GLN A 72 22.34 9.02 4.39
CA GLN A 72 21.86 8.18 5.50
C GLN A 72 20.36 8.41 5.79
N THR A 73 19.90 9.65 5.68
CA THR A 73 18.48 9.98 5.86
C THR A 73 17.61 9.38 4.74
N VAL A 74 18.10 9.42 3.50
CA VAL A 74 17.45 8.82 2.33
C VAL A 74 17.41 7.31 2.48
N ASP A 75 18.50 6.66 2.87
CA ASP A 75 18.56 5.22 3.12
C ASP A 75 17.55 4.79 4.20
N ALA A 76 17.48 5.53 5.30
CA ALA A 76 16.50 5.27 6.35
C ALA A 76 15.04 5.50 5.89
N LYS A 77 14.79 6.39 4.94
CA LYS A 77 13.46 6.54 4.31
C LYS A 77 13.18 5.40 3.35
N HIS A 78 14.16 5.02 2.54
CA HIS A 78 14.06 3.92 1.60
C HIS A 78 13.75 2.60 2.30
N GLU A 79 14.46 2.29 3.39
CA GLU A 79 14.20 1.10 4.20
C GLU A 79 12.78 1.08 4.78
N ARG A 80 12.30 2.22 5.30
CA ARG A 80 10.92 2.33 5.79
C ARG A 80 9.88 2.10 4.69
N VAL A 81 10.12 2.64 3.49
CA VAL A 81 9.23 2.42 2.33
C VAL A 81 9.27 0.95 1.91
N ALA A 82 10.44 0.34 1.83
CA ALA A 82 10.61 -1.07 1.48
C ALA A 82 9.89 -1.99 2.47
N GLN A 83 10.02 -1.74 3.77
CA GLN A 83 9.29 -2.47 4.81
C GLN A 83 7.77 -2.25 4.72
N GLY A 84 7.33 -1.03 4.43
CA GLY A 84 5.92 -0.71 4.21
C GLY A 84 5.33 -1.48 3.02
N LEU A 85 6.08 -1.59 1.92
CA LEU A 85 5.71 -2.33 0.73
C LEU A 85 5.59 -3.83 1.00
N LYS A 86 6.57 -4.44 1.67
CA LYS A 86 6.52 -5.86 2.06
C LYS A 86 5.27 -6.18 2.90
N LYS A 87 5.00 -5.36 3.93
CA LYS A 87 3.79 -5.53 4.77
C LYS A 87 2.49 -5.34 3.99
N PHE A 88 2.49 -4.46 2.99
CA PHE A 88 1.33 -4.27 2.13
C PHE A 88 1.12 -5.49 1.22
N GLU A 89 2.19 -5.99 0.60
CA GLU A 89 2.18 -7.21 -0.22
C GLU A 89 1.64 -8.41 0.56
N GLU A 90 2.14 -8.64 1.78
CA GLU A 90 1.65 -9.70 2.67
C GLU A 90 0.14 -9.58 2.94
N ARG A 91 -0.35 -8.38 3.29
CA ARG A 91 -1.78 -8.13 3.52
C ARG A 91 -2.62 -8.34 2.26
N VAL A 92 -2.11 -7.94 1.09
CA VAL A 92 -2.82 -8.13 -0.18
C VAL A 92 -2.91 -9.61 -0.51
N ILE A 93 -1.82 -10.36 -0.37
CA ILE A 93 -1.81 -11.82 -0.60
C ILE A 93 -2.78 -12.52 0.34
N GLU A 94 -2.78 -12.17 1.63
CA GLU A 94 -3.70 -12.75 2.62
C GLU A 94 -5.17 -12.45 2.26
N ASN A 95 -5.49 -11.19 1.98
CA ASN A 95 -6.85 -10.79 1.60
C ASN A 95 -7.31 -11.50 0.32
N VAL A 96 -6.47 -11.50 -0.72
CA VAL A 96 -6.79 -12.17 -2.00
C VAL A 96 -7.01 -13.67 -1.78
N LYS A 97 -6.17 -14.32 -0.96
CA LYS A 97 -6.33 -15.74 -0.64
C LYS A 97 -7.66 -16.02 0.08
N SER A 98 -8.02 -15.19 1.06
CA SER A 98 -9.29 -15.33 1.77
C SER A 98 -10.51 -15.13 0.86
N GLU A 99 -10.43 -14.18 -0.07
CA GLU A 99 -11.52 -13.87 -0.99
C GLU A 99 -11.66 -14.95 -2.06
N ILE A 100 -10.54 -15.51 -2.55
CA ILE A 100 -10.56 -16.69 -3.44
C ILE A 100 -11.23 -17.87 -2.73
N ALA A 101 -10.84 -18.19 -1.49
CA ALA A 101 -11.44 -19.29 -0.75
C ALA A 101 -12.96 -19.08 -0.54
N ARG A 102 -13.38 -17.85 -0.25
CA ARG A 102 -14.80 -17.49 -0.11
C ARG A 102 -15.57 -17.65 -1.42
N ILE A 103 -14.98 -17.20 -2.53
CA ILE A 103 -15.57 -17.34 -3.88
C ILE A 103 -15.64 -18.81 -4.29
N GLU A 104 -14.61 -19.61 -4.01
CA GLU A 104 -14.60 -21.04 -4.27
C GLU A 104 -15.72 -21.74 -3.49
N ASP A 105 -15.85 -21.49 -2.20
CA ASP A 105 -16.91 -22.08 -1.37
C ASP A 105 -18.31 -21.69 -1.89
N GLU A 106 -18.56 -20.40 -2.14
CA GLU A 106 -19.82 -19.92 -2.69
C GLU A 106 -20.14 -20.53 -4.06
N MET A 107 -19.13 -20.71 -4.91
CA MET A 107 -19.28 -21.34 -6.23
C MET A 107 -19.59 -22.83 -6.10
N THR A 108 -18.93 -23.55 -5.19
CA THR A 108 -19.19 -24.98 -4.99
C THR A 108 -20.58 -25.24 -4.44
N GLU A 109 -21.07 -24.42 -3.51
CA GLU A 109 -22.44 -24.55 -2.99
C GLU A 109 -23.49 -24.25 -4.06
N LYS A 110 -23.32 -23.17 -4.84
CA LYS A 110 -24.20 -22.88 -5.99
C LYS A 110 -24.18 -24.01 -7.03
N LEU A 111 -23.03 -24.65 -7.25
CA LEU A 111 -22.91 -25.77 -8.17
C LEU A 111 -23.66 -27.01 -7.63
N LYS A 112 -23.47 -27.35 -6.35
CA LYS A 112 -24.19 -28.45 -5.69
C LYS A 112 -25.71 -28.26 -5.74
N GLU A 113 -26.19 -27.03 -5.48
CA GLU A 113 -27.61 -26.70 -5.53
C GLU A 113 -28.18 -26.88 -6.94
N LYS A 114 -27.50 -26.36 -7.97
CA LYS A 114 -27.90 -26.54 -9.38
C LYS A 114 -27.93 -28.02 -9.78
N VAL A 115 -26.91 -28.79 -9.43
CA VAL A 115 -26.84 -30.23 -9.72
C VAL A 115 -28.00 -30.98 -9.04
N LYS A 116 -28.29 -30.68 -7.77
CA LYS A 116 -29.40 -31.30 -7.04
C LYS A 116 -30.75 -31.01 -7.71
N LEU A 117 -30.99 -29.76 -8.09
CA LEU A 117 -32.22 -29.36 -8.81
C LEU A 117 -32.35 -30.06 -10.16
N GLU A 118 -31.25 -30.23 -10.89
CA GLU A 118 -31.22 -30.87 -12.21
C GLU A 118 -31.47 -32.39 -12.11
N ILE A 119 -30.89 -33.06 -11.11
CA ILE A 119 -31.18 -34.46 -10.78
C ILE A 119 -32.67 -34.63 -10.42
N GLU A 120 -33.22 -33.77 -9.57
CA GLU A 120 -34.63 -33.86 -9.14
C GLU A 120 -35.59 -33.67 -10.33
N LYS A 121 -35.33 -32.69 -11.20
CA LYS A 121 -36.09 -32.47 -12.44
C LYS A 121 -36.00 -33.69 -13.37
N GLY A 122 -34.79 -34.24 -13.55
CA GLY A 122 -34.56 -35.44 -14.35
C GLY A 122 -35.31 -36.66 -13.81
N MET A 123 -35.27 -36.90 -12.50
CA MET A 123 -35.99 -37.99 -11.84
C MET A 123 -37.50 -37.84 -11.96
N LYS A 124 -38.05 -36.63 -11.72
CA LYS A 124 -39.49 -36.36 -11.88
C LYS A 124 -39.94 -36.58 -13.32
N HIS A 125 -39.14 -36.18 -14.30
CA HIS A 125 -39.45 -36.41 -15.71
C HIS A 125 -39.45 -37.91 -16.05
N LYS A 126 -38.41 -38.66 -15.64
CA LYS A 126 -38.35 -40.11 -15.84
C LYS A 126 -39.50 -40.86 -15.16
N LEU A 127 -39.87 -40.46 -13.94
CA LEU A 127 -41.00 -41.06 -13.21
C LEU A 127 -42.31 -40.84 -13.96
N LYS A 128 -42.59 -39.62 -14.42
CA LYS A 128 -43.79 -39.32 -15.23
C LYS A 128 -43.86 -40.18 -16.48
N ILE A 129 -42.75 -40.34 -17.22
CA ILE A 129 -42.69 -41.20 -18.41
C ILE A 129 -42.99 -42.65 -18.05
N ALA A 130 -42.37 -43.18 -16.98
CA ALA A 130 -42.58 -44.56 -16.54
C ALA A 130 -44.03 -44.82 -16.11
N THR A 131 -44.67 -43.88 -15.40
CA THR A 131 -46.08 -44.00 -15.00
C THR A 131 -47.00 -44.06 -16.22
N VAL A 132 -46.79 -43.19 -17.21
CA VAL A 132 -47.57 -43.22 -18.46
C VAL A 132 -47.38 -44.53 -19.21
N ALA A 133 -46.14 -45.01 -19.34
CA ALA A 133 -45.84 -46.29 -20.00
C ALA A 133 -46.54 -47.48 -19.31
N MET A 134 -46.53 -47.52 -17.97
CA MET A 134 -47.22 -48.57 -17.20
C MET A 134 -48.74 -48.59 -17.43
N VAL A 135 -49.39 -47.42 -17.47
CA VAL A 135 -50.83 -47.33 -17.74
C VAL A 135 -51.16 -47.83 -19.14
N VAL A 136 -50.36 -47.48 -20.14
CA VAL A 136 -50.54 -47.93 -21.53
C VAL A 136 -50.38 -49.44 -21.63
N VAL A 137 -49.34 -50.02 -21.04
CA VAL A 137 -49.13 -51.48 -21.02
C VAL A 137 -50.29 -52.20 -20.34
N GLY A 138 -50.75 -51.71 -19.18
CA GLY A 138 -51.89 -52.28 -18.48
C GLY A 138 -53.18 -52.26 -19.30
N ALA A 139 -53.46 -51.17 -20.02
CA ALA A 139 -54.62 -51.06 -20.90
C ALA A 139 -54.55 -52.08 -22.06
N VAL A 140 -53.39 -52.22 -22.70
CA VAL A 140 -53.20 -53.18 -23.81
C VAL A 140 -53.39 -54.62 -23.33
N VAL A 141 -52.81 -54.99 -22.19
CA VAL A 141 -52.98 -56.34 -21.61
C VAL A 141 -54.43 -56.61 -21.23
N GLY A 142 -55.13 -55.64 -20.64
CA GLY A 142 -56.55 -55.77 -20.29
C GLY A 142 -57.44 -56.01 -21.51
N ILE A 143 -57.19 -55.29 -22.61
CA ILE A 143 -57.89 -55.50 -23.88
C ILE A 143 -57.59 -56.89 -24.44
N TRP A 144 -56.32 -57.32 -24.43
CA TRP A 144 -55.91 -58.64 -24.94
C TRP A 144 -56.59 -59.80 -24.20
N ASN A 145 -56.58 -59.77 -22.87
CA ASN A 145 -57.22 -60.80 -22.05
C ASN A 145 -58.75 -60.85 -22.25
N SER A 146 -59.38 -59.70 -22.55
CA SER A 146 -60.82 -59.64 -22.82
C SER A 146 -61.20 -60.17 -24.21
N LEU A 147 -60.25 -60.25 -25.14
CA LEU A 147 -60.43 -60.81 -26.48
C LEU A 147 -60.07 -62.30 -26.57
N ALA A 148 -59.28 -62.80 -25.61
CA ALA A 148 -58.79 -64.19 -25.57
C ALA A 148 -59.66 -65.14 -24.71
N VAL A 149 -60.65 -64.62 -23.99
CA VAL A 149 -61.70 -65.35 -23.24
C VAL A 149 -62.99 -65.31 -24.03
#